data_AF-A0AA96Y6T4-F1
#
_entry.id   AF-A0AA96Y6T4-F1
#
_cell.length_a   1.000
_cell.length_b   1.000
_cell.length_c   1.000
_cell.angle_alpha   90.00
_cell.angle_beta   90.00
_cell.angle_gamma   90.00
#
_symmetry.space_group_name_H-M   'P 1'
#
loop_
_entity.id
_entity.type
_entity.pdbx_description
1 polymer ?
#
loop_
_entity_poly.entity_id
_entity_poly.type
_entity_poly.pdbx_seq_one_letter_code
_entity_poly.pdbx_strand_id
1 'polypeptide(L)' 'MLVILMEDQLLQPQQVCQSCLMADRSGQPRWQQGRLRCGRALEKPSENLPEQYECQMGFRIANIEPA' A
#
# COMPACT_ATOMS: atom_id res chain seq x y z
N MET A 1 -5.64 4.65 -5.79
CA MET A 1 -4.65 3.70 -6.35
C MET A 1 -3.58 3.45 -5.31
N LEU A 2 -3.20 2.20 -5.08
CA LEU A 2 -2.15 1.87 -4.11
C LEU A 2 -0.77 1.90 -4.77
N VAL A 3 0.21 2.53 -4.13
CA VAL A 3 1.63 2.56 -4.54
C VAL A 3 2.54 2.28 -3.36
N ILE A 4 3.68 1.64 -3.59
CA ILE A 4 4.69 1.44 -2.56
C ILE A 4 5.63 2.64 -2.55
N LEU A 5 5.82 3.24 -1.38
CA LEU A 5 6.73 4.36 -1.15
C LEU A 5 8.13 3.84 -0.83
N MET A 6 9.11 4.24 -1.62
CA MET A 6 10.54 4.13 -1.31
C MET A 6 11.12 5.54 -1.11
N GLU A 7 12.36 5.63 -0.64
CA GLU A 7 13.00 6.92 -0.35
C GLU A 7 13.04 7.86 -1.56
N ASP A 8 13.28 7.31 -2.76
CA ASP A 8 13.54 8.05 -3.99
C ASP A 8 12.59 7.70 -5.15
N GLN A 9 11.73 6.68 -4.97
CA GLN A 9 10.86 6.21 -6.03
C GLN A 9 9.53 5.65 -5.54
N LEU A 10 8.56 5.61 -6.47
CA LEU A 10 7.32 4.87 -6.29
C LEU A 10 7.42 3.53 -7.01
N LEU A 11 7.06 2.46 -6.32
CA LEU A 11 7.00 1.12 -6.90
C LEU A 11 5.55 0.70 -7.13
N GLN A 12 5.33 -0.01 -8.23
CA GLN A 12 4.05 -0.67 -8.44
C GLN A 12 3.92 -1.82 -7.42
N PRO A 13 2.77 -1.96 -6.75
CA PRO A 13 2.62 -3.00 -5.74
C PRO A 13 2.92 -4.40 -6.25
N GLN A 14 2.66 -4.71 -7.52
CA GLN A 14 2.95 -6.01 -8.12
C GLN A 14 4.43 -6.40 -7.98
N GLN A 15 5.37 -5.45 -8.05
CA GLN A 15 6.80 -5.74 -7.94
C GLN A 15 7.21 -6.32 -6.57
N VAL A 16 6.40 -6.06 -5.54
CA VAL A 16 6.65 -6.53 -4.17
C VAL A 16 5.61 -7.59 -3.79
N CYS A 17 4.33 -7.26 -3.94
CA CYS A 17 3.21 -8.08 -3.50
C CYS A 17 3.07 -9.39 -4.30
N GLN A 18 3.58 -9.50 -5.53
CA GLN A 18 3.53 -10.76 -6.29
C GLN A 18 4.24 -11.92 -5.57
N SER A 19 5.27 -11.60 -4.76
CA SER A 19 6.01 -12.59 -3.96
C SER A 19 5.50 -12.72 -2.51
N CYS A 20 4.48 -11.95 -2.13
CA CYS A 20 4.00 -11.87 -0.76
C CYS A 20 2.87 -12.89 -0.50
N LEU A 21 3.03 -13.73 0.53
CA LEU A 21 2.02 -14.73 0.93
C LEU A 21 0.68 -14.11 1.37
N MET A 22 0.70 -12.83 1.76
CA MET A 22 -0.49 -12.09 2.21
C MET A 22 -1.19 -11.32 1.09
N ALA A 23 -0.63 -11.32 -0.13
CA ALA A 23 -1.26 -10.66 -1.28
C ALA A 23 -2.61 -11.30 -1.65
N ASP A 24 -3.34 -10.63 -2.53
CA ASP A 24 -4.49 -11.24 -3.19
C ASP A 24 -4.05 -12.17 -4.33
N ARG A 25 -5.04 -12.80 -5.00
CA ARG A 25 -4.79 -13.77 -6.07
C ARG A 25 -4.13 -13.17 -7.32
N SER A 26 -4.15 -11.84 -7.46
CA SER A 26 -3.51 -11.12 -8.56
C SER A 26 -2.11 -10.59 -8.23
N GLY A 27 -1.59 -10.91 -7.03
CA GLY A 27 -0.32 -10.37 -6.56
C GLY A 27 -0.41 -8.90 -6.15
N GLN A 28 -1.60 -8.41 -5.80
CA GLN A 28 -1.82 -7.06 -5.31
C GLN A 28 -1.93 -7.03 -3.77
N PRO A 29 -1.74 -5.85 -3.14
CA PRO A 29 -2.03 -5.67 -1.73
C PRO A 29 -3.46 -6.12 -1.44
N ARG A 30 -3.67 -6.86 -0.34
CA ARG A 30 -4.99 -7.40 -0.01
C ARG A 30 -5.92 -6.28 0.46
N TRP A 31 -6.52 -5.57 -0.48
CA TRP A 31 -7.47 -4.50 -0.23
C TRP A 31 -8.89 -5.06 -0.15
N GLN A 32 -9.58 -4.81 0.96
CA GLN A 32 -10.94 -5.30 1.13
C GLN A 32 -11.69 -4.38 2.10
N GLN A 33 -12.92 -4.00 1.76
CA GLN A 33 -13.77 -3.13 2.60
C GLN A 33 -13.11 -1.77 2.92
N GLY A 34 -12.43 -1.15 1.95
CA GLY A 34 -11.80 0.16 2.14
C GLY A 34 -10.57 0.16 3.05
N ARG A 35 -9.96 -1.00 3.32
CA ARG A 35 -8.76 -1.10 4.16
C ARG A 35 -7.76 -2.10 3.62
N LEU A 36 -6.49 -1.88 3.97
CA LEU A 36 -5.42 -2.82 3.72
C LEU A 36 -5.47 -3.98 4.74
N ARG A 37 -5.76 -5.20 4.28
CA ARG A 37 -5.88 -6.40 5.14
C ARG A 37 -4.56 -7.12 5.38
N CYS A 38 -3.53 -6.81 4.59
CA CYS A 38 -2.18 -7.33 4.77
C CYS A 38 -1.25 -6.32 5.48
N GLY A 39 -1.82 -5.42 6.29
CA GLY A 39 -1.10 -4.34 6.95
C GLY A 39 -1.97 -3.55 7.91
N ARG A 40 -1.47 -2.38 8.32
CA ARG A 40 -2.15 -1.43 9.20
C ARG A 40 -2.17 -0.03 8.58
N ALA A 41 -3.19 0.76 8.89
CA ALA A 41 -3.21 2.18 8.55
C ALA A 41 -2.21 2.93 9.44
N LEU A 42 -1.53 3.91 8.84
CA LEU A 42 -0.68 4.86 9.53
C LEU A 42 -1.49 6.12 9.85
N GLU A 43 -1.08 6.82 10.90
CA GLU A 43 -1.68 8.10 11.24
C GLU A 43 -1.49 9.10 10.10
N LYS A 44 -2.57 9.76 9.70
CA LYS A 44 -2.58 10.73 8.61
C LYS A 44 -2.16 12.09 9.18
N PRO A 45 -0.98 12.63 8.81
CA PRO A 45 -0.48 13.86 9.42
C PRO A 45 -1.24 15.12 8.97
N SER A 46 -1.90 15.08 7.81
CA SER A 46 -2.77 16.16 7.34
C SER A 46 -3.77 15.63 6.31
N GLU A 47 -4.92 16.31 6.18
CA GLU A 47 -5.95 15.91 5.21
C GLU A 47 -5.49 15.98 3.75
N ASN A 48 -4.50 16.83 3.46
CA ASN A 48 -3.94 17.03 2.12
C ASN A 48 -3.00 15.92 1.66
N LEU A 49 -2.61 15.01 2.56
CA LEU A 49 -1.76 13.87 2.23
C LEU A 49 -2.62 12.62 1.96
N PRO A 50 -2.15 11.70 1.11
CA PRO A 50 -2.85 10.44 0.89
C PRO A 50 -2.88 9.59 2.17
N GLU A 51 -3.88 8.71 2.28
CA GLU A 51 -3.88 7.68 3.31
C GLU A 51 -2.66 6.78 3.14
N GLN A 52 -1.98 6.48 4.24
CA GLN A 52 -0.79 5.64 4.24
C GLN A 52 -0.99 4.41 5.11
N TYR A 53 -0.28 3.35 4.75
CA TYR A 53 -0.34 2.06 5.40
C TYR A 53 1.06 1.47 5.50
N GLU A 54 1.26 0.59 6.47
CA GLU A 54 2.43 -0.27 6.57
C GLU A 54 1.99 -1.71 6.39
N CYS A 55 2.53 -2.40 5.39
CA CYS A 55 2.24 -3.82 5.19
C CYS A 55 3.03 -4.69 6.18
N GLN A 56 2.64 -5.94 6.34
CA GLN A 56 3.32 -6.87 7.27
C GLN A 56 4.81 -7.12 6.95
N MET A 57 5.25 -6.82 5.72
CA MET A 57 6.66 -6.89 5.33
C MET A 57 7.46 -5.61 5.65
N GLY A 58 6.81 -4.58 6.22
CA GLY A 58 7.44 -3.31 6.58
C GLY A 58 7.45 -2.25 5.47
N PHE A 59 6.88 -2.53 4.29
CA PHE A 59 6.78 -1.51 3.23
C PHE A 59 5.68 -0.49 3.53
N ARG A 60 5.97 0.78 3.24
CA ARG A 60 4.96 1.85 3.22
C ARG A 60 4.17 1.83 1.91
N ILE A 61 2.85 1.93 2.03
CA ILE A 61 1.92 1.98 0.91
C ILE A 61 1.08 3.25 1.03
N ALA A 62 0.92 4.00 -0.04
CA ALA A 62 0.01 5.14 -0.10
C ALA A 62 -1.17 4.86 -1.02
N ASN A 63 -2.36 5.33 -0.64
CA ASN A 63 -3.53 5.38 -1.50
C ASN A 63 -3.62 6.77 -2.14
N ILE A 64 -3.13 6.89 -3.37
CA ILE A 64 -3.11 8.14 -4.14
C ILE A 64 -4.27 8.17 -5.14
N GLU A 65 -4.84 9.33 -5.38
CA GLU A 65 -5.81 9.50 -6.47
C GLU A 65 -5.07 9.64 -7.82
N PRO A 66 -5.61 9.11 -8.93
CA PRO A 66 -5.12 9.46 -10.24
C PRO A 66 -5.37 10.95 -10.49
N ALA A 67 -4.35 11.65 -11.00
CA ALA A 67 -4.47 13.04 -11.46
C ALA A 67 -5.30 13.14 -12.74
#